data_AF-A0A7C5SWC5-F1
#
_entry.id   AF-A0A7C5SWC5-F1
#
_cell.length_a   1.000
_cell.length_b   1.000
_cell.length_c   1.000
_cell.angle_alpha   90.00
_cell.angle_beta   90.00
_cell.angle_gamma   90.00
#
_symmetry.space_group_name_H-M   'P 1'
#
loop_
_entity.id
_entity.type
_entity.pdbx_description
1 polymer ?
#
loop_
_entity_poly.entity_id
_entity_poly.type
_entity_poly.pdbx_seq_one_letter_code
_entity_poly.pdbx_strand_id
1 'polypeptide(L)'
;YWGAYAVSKFGVEGFSLLLAEELKPKVIRVYAFNPGATRTQMRAKAYPQENPLTLKPPEKVAEFIMKLIKDKPEKVSVDYGS
;
A
#
# COMPACT_ATOMS: atom_id res chain seq x y z
N TYR A 1 -9.30 9.00 -15.09
CA TYR A 1 -10.36 8.19 -14.46
C TYR A 1 -9.75 6.94 -13.86
N TRP A 2 -10.09 6.58 -12.61
CA TRP A 2 -9.54 5.40 -11.92
C TRP A 2 -10.48 4.19 -11.89
N GLY A 3 -11.75 4.33 -12.28
CA GLY A 3 -12.76 3.28 -12.51
C GLY A 3 -12.46 1.89 -11.93
N ALA A 4 -12.23 0.92 -12.81
CA ALA A 4 -11.96 -0.47 -12.42
C ALA A 4 -10.72 -0.65 -11.54
N TYR A 5 -9.69 0.18 -11.71
CA TYR A 5 -8.51 0.15 -10.83
C TYR A 5 -8.91 0.48 -9.39
N ALA A 6 -9.66 1.55 -9.16
CA ALA A 6 -10.11 1.92 -7.81
C ALA A 6 -10.97 0.81 -7.20
N VAL A 7 -11.96 0.29 -7.93
CA VAL A 7 -12.81 -0.82 -7.48
C VAL A 7 -11.97 -2.03 -7.08
N SER A 8 -10.96 -2.39 -7.88
CA SER A 8 -10.07 -3.52 -7.57
C SER A 8 -9.27 -3.31 -6.28
N LYS A 9 -8.84 -2.08 -5.98
CA LYS A 9 -8.05 -1.78 -4.78
C LYS A 9 -8.90 -1.74 -3.51
N PHE A 10 -10.13 -1.23 -3.59
CA PHE A 10 -11.12 -1.39 -2.52
C PHE A 10 -11.42 -2.87 -2.24
N GLY A 11 -11.55 -3.69 -3.29
CA GLY A 11 -11.75 -5.14 -3.13
C GLY A 11 -10.58 -5.83 -2.41
N VAL A 12 -9.34 -5.50 -2.78
CA VAL A 12 -8.14 -6.02 -2.11
C VAL A 12 -8.06 -5.58 -0.64
N GLU A 13 -8.40 -4.33 -0.34
CA GLU A 13 -8.39 -3.81 1.03
C GLU A 13 -9.45 -4.52 1.90
N GLY A 14 -10.69 -4.61 1.42
CA GLY A 14 -11.76 -5.35 2.09
C GLY A 14 -11.40 -6.82 2.34
N PHE A 15 -10.88 -7.50 1.32
CA PHE A 15 -10.39 -8.87 1.44
C PHE A 15 -9.30 -9.01 2.51
N SER A 16 -8.36 -8.07 2.55
CA SER A 16 -7.26 -8.10 3.52
C SER A 16 -7.75 -7.93 4.96
N LEU A 17 -8.79 -7.11 5.19
CA LEU A 17 -9.41 -6.94 6.51
C LEU A 17 -10.05 -8.25 7.01
N LEU A 18 -10.83 -8.91 6.16
CA LEU A 18 -11.44 -10.21 6.48
C LEU A 18 -10.38 -11.27 6.76
N LEU A 19 -9.39 -11.37 5.87
CA LEU A 19 -8.32 -12.35 6.01
C LEU A 19 -7.47 -12.13 7.28
N ALA A 20 -7.27 -10.87 7.69
CA ALA A 20 -6.57 -10.55 8.93
C ALA A 20 -7.30 -11.11 10.17
N GLU A 21 -8.62 -10.97 10.22
CA GLU A 21 -9.43 -11.50 11.34
C GLU A 21 -9.45 -13.03 11.35
N GLU A 22 -9.61 -13.67 10.19
CA GLU A 22 -9.60 -15.13 10.08
C GLU A 22 -8.27 -15.77 10.50
N LEU A 23 -7.16 -15.08 10.23
CA LEU A 23 -5.81 -15.57 10.51
C LEU A 23 -5.26 -15.16 11.88
N LYS A 24 -5.98 -14.30 12.61
CA LYS A 24 -5.62 -13.84 13.96
C LYS A 24 -5.35 -14.98 14.95
N PRO A 25 -6.14 -16.09 15.01
CA PRO A 25 -5.86 -17.22 15.89
C PRO A 25 -4.56 -17.97 15.55
N LYS A 26 -4.11 -17.85 14.29
CA LYS A 26 -2.86 -18.45 13.80
C LYS A 26 -1.64 -17.54 13.99
N VAL A 27 -1.84 -16.36 14.59
CA VAL A 27 -0.80 -15.36 14.81
C VAL A 27 -0.15 -14.88 13.50
N ILE A 28 -0.90 -14.93 12.40
CA ILE A 28 -0.47 -14.41 11.09
C ILE A 28 -1.08 -13.02 10.91
N ARG A 29 -0.25 -12.03 10.58
CA ARG A 29 -0.68 -10.65 10.32
C ARG A 29 -0.80 -10.40 8.82
N VAL A 30 -1.87 -9.72 8.42
CA VAL A 30 -2.14 -9.33 7.04
C VAL A 30 -2.18 -7.81 6.97
N TYR A 31 -1.57 -7.23 5.94
CA TYR A 31 -1.55 -5.80 5.71
C TYR A 31 -1.90 -5.46 4.27
N ALA A 32 -2.83 -4.52 4.10
CA ALA A 32 -3.05 -3.83 2.83
C ALA A 32 -2.30 -2.50 2.88
N PHE A 33 -1.22 -2.39 2.11
CA PHE A 33 -0.36 -1.22 2.15
C PHE A 33 -0.52 -0.36 0.89
N ASN A 34 -0.82 0.91 1.09
CA ASN A 34 -0.87 1.92 0.03
C ASN A 34 0.43 2.73 0.02
N PRO A 35 1.27 2.58 -1.02
CA PRO A 35 2.54 3.30 -1.10
C PRO A 35 2.36 4.78 -1.40
N GLY A 36 1.17 5.24 -1.83
CA GLY A 36 0.98 6.60 -2.34
C GLY A 36 1.80 6.92 -3.60
N ALA A 37 1.83 8.19 -4.01
CA ALA A 37 2.59 8.62 -5.18
C ALA A 37 4.09 8.31 -5.04
N THR A 38 4.62 7.49 -5.94
CA THR A 38 5.98 6.93 -5.84
C THR A 38 6.61 6.92 -7.24
N ARG A 39 7.88 7.30 -7.32
CA ARG A 39 8.64 7.45 -8.58
C ARG A 39 8.89 6.09 -9.24
N THR A 40 7.90 5.59 -9.98
CA THR A 40 7.93 4.31 -10.70
C THR A 40 7.43 4.48 -12.14
N GLN A 41 7.76 3.53 -13.01
CA GLN A 41 7.25 3.53 -14.39
C GLN A 41 5.71 3.44 -14.44
N MET A 42 5.09 2.73 -13.50
CA MET A 42 3.62 2.65 -13.41
C MET A 42 3.02 4.03 -13.13
N ARG A 43 3.61 4.81 -12.19
CA ARG A 43 3.15 6.17 -11.89
C ARG A 43 3.33 7.11 -13.07
N ALA A 44 4.47 7.04 -13.76
CA ALA A 44 4.74 7.85 -14.95
C ALA A 44 3.71 7.58 -16.07
N LYS A 45 3.29 6.32 -16.25
CA LYS A 45 2.21 5.98 -17.20
C LYS A 45 0.84 6.50 -16.75
N ALA A 46 0.56 6.48 -15.45
CA ALA A 46 -0.71 6.95 -14.89
C ALA A 46 -0.83 8.48 -14.87
N TYR A 47 0.28 9.20 -14.70
CA TYR A 47 0.36 10.67 -14.70
C TYR A 47 1.52 11.16 -15.57
N PRO A 48 1.38 11.18 -16.91
CA PRO A 48 2.47 11.51 -17.82
C PRO A 48 3.05 12.92 -17.68
N GLN A 49 2.26 13.86 -17.13
CA GLN A 49 2.62 15.27 -16.97
C GLN A 49 3.20 15.61 -15.58
N GLU A 50 3.23 14.64 -14.67
CA GLU A 50 3.78 14.85 -13.33
C GLU A 50 5.31 14.81 -13.37
N ASN A 51 5.98 15.77 -12.72
CA ASN A 51 7.44 15.75 -12.59
C ASN A 51 7.87 14.60 -11.65
N PRO A 52 8.59 13.57 -12.12
CA PRO A 52 8.95 12.42 -11.29
C PRO A 52 9.88 12.77 -10.11
N LEU A 53 10.59 13.90 -10.19
CA LEU A 53 11.53 14.35 -9.15
C LEU A 53 10.84 14.94 -7.92
N THR A 54 9.54 15.25 -7.99
CA THR A 54 8.76 15.67 -6.81
C THR A 54 8.24 14.49 -6.00
N LEU A 55 8.37 13.26 -6.52
CA LEU A 55 7.89 12.05 -5.88
C LEU A 55 9.00 11.36 -5.10
N LYS A 56 8.64 10.74 -3.96
CA LYS A 56 9.55 9.89 -3.22
C LYS A 56 10.03 8.70 -4.08
N PRO A 57 11.28 8.27 -3.90
CA PRO A 57 11.82 7.13 -4.63
C PRO A 57 11.32 5.81 -4.00
N PRO A 58 11.29 4.70 -4.75
CA PRO A 58 10.76 3.42 -4.27
C PRO A 58 11.49 2.85 -3.05
N GLU A 59 12.76 3.20 -2.85
CA GLU A 59 13.56 2.79 -1.70
C GLU A 59 12.94 3.28 -0.39
N LYS A 60 12.33 4.48 -0.37
CA LYS A 60 11.60 4.99 0.81
C LYS A 60 10.35 4.19 1.12
N VAL A 61 9.69 3.66 0.10
CA VAL A 61 8.55 2.76 0.29
C VAL A 61 9.01 1.42 0.87
N ALA A 62 10.13 0.88 0.37
CA ALA A 62 10.72 -0.34 0.91
C ALA A 62 11.15 -0.19 2.37
N GLU A 63 11.81 0.92 2.73
CA GLU A 63 12.15 1.26 4.12
C GLU A 63 10.90 1.26 5.02
N PHE A 64 9.78 1.83 4.55
CA PHE A 64 8.54 1.86 5.30
C PHE A 64 7.91 0.46 5.46
N ILE A 65 7.98 -0.40 4.43
CA ILE A 65 7.53 -1.79 4.54
C ILE A 65 8.36 -2.54 5.60
N MET A 66 9.67 -2.32 5.66
CA MET A 66 10.52 -2.90 6.70
C MET A 66 10.11 -2.41 8.10
N LYS A 67 9.76 -1.13 8.24
CA LYS A 67 9.19 -0.58 9.48
C LYS A 67 7.88 -1.28 9.85
N LEU A 68 6.98 -1.51 8.90
CA LEU A 68 5.71 -2.20 9.13
C LEU A 68 5.92 -3.63 9.67
N ILE A 69 6.87 -4.38 9.10
CA ILE A 69 7.21 -5.73 9.54
C ILE A 69 7.81 -5.73 10.96
N LYS A 70 8.59 -4.70 11.29
CA LYS A 70 9.19 -4.53 12.61
C LYS A 70 8.13 -4.18 13.66
N ASP A 71 7.41 -3.08 13.44
CA ASP A 71 6.53 -2.44 14.41
C ASP A 71 5.19 -3.18 14.56
N LYS A 72 4.75 -3.90 13.52
CA LYS A 72 3.52 -4.72 13.50
C LYS A 72 2.32 -3.96 14.09
N PRO A 73 1.92 -2.81 13.50
CA PRO A 73 0.75 -2.08 13.98
C PRO A 73 -0.50 -2.94 13.90
N GLU A 74 -1.51 -2.63 14.72
CA GLU A 74 -2.80 -3.33 14.68
C GLU A 74 -3.60 -3.03 13.41
N LYS A 75 -3.43 -1.83 12.86
CA LYS A 75 -4.15 -1.39 11.66
C LYS A 75 -3.71 -2.21 10.44
N VAL A 76 -4.68 -2.86 9.79
CA VAL A 76 -4.46 -3.69 8.58
C VAL A 76 -4.26 -2.83 7.33
N SER A 77 -5.09 -1.80 7.14
CA SER A 77 -4.97 -0.86 6.02
C SER A 77 -4.03 0.29 6.40
N VAL A 78 -2.89 0.37 5.73
CA VAL A 78 -1.81 1.29 6.08
C VAL A 78 -1.44 2.15 4.88
N ASP A 79 -1.41 3.46 5.09
CA ASP A 79 -0.94 4.41 4.10
C ASP A 79 0.52 4.76 4.38
N TYR A 80 1.29 5.00 3.32
CA TYR A 80 2.64 5.51 3.48
C TYR A 80 2.64 6.82 4.29
N GLY A 81 3.39 6.84 5.40
CA GLY A 81 3.55 8.02 6.26
C GLY A 81 2.50 8.17 7.36
N SER A 82 1.53 7.24 7.47
CA SER A 82 0.63 7.16 8.63
C SER A 82 1.32 6.64 9.89
#